data_AF-A0A1F6JK31-F1
#
_entry.id   AF-A0A1F6JK31-F1
#
_cell.length_a   1.000
_cell.length_b   1.000
_cell.length_c   1.000
_cell.angle_alpha   90.00
_cell.angle_beta   90.00
_cell.angle_gamma   90.00
#
_symmetry.space_group_name_H-M   'P 1'
#
loop_
_entity.id
_entity.type
_entity.pdbx_description
1 polymer ?
#
loop_
_entity_poly.entity_id
_entity_poly.type
_entity_poly.pdbx_seq_one_letter_code
_entity_poly.pdbx_strand_id
1 'polypeptide(L)'
;MIEQSRLGLRAHEVADLDPYKVRKIELQLEAEELIVKEEPREEVGKMYFTKEQKQQLEQQGFQIYRLSGITSNEMKGISFKYNFLRSGLRKLMNEKSMEGEVAIDPNNFFWQETAYKKYLEQAEIVLSNKNKRGVEGTRFIWGNVADYVELSYLYFRRNTKPFGSLFKSDWARTSGPGPNLSVAIVTIKDNFVQFKFEDTDKMSENIKIAPLLIKDVQID
;
A
#
# COMPACT_ATOMS: atom_id res chain seq x y z
N MET A 1 12.58 19.71 49.21
CA MET A 1 13.63 18.74 48.83
C MET A 1 12.92 17.44 48.51
N ILE A 2 12.94 17.02 47.25
CA ILE A 2 12.19 15.85 46.77
C ILE A 2 13.05 14.61 47.01
N GLU A 3 12.58 13.73 47.89
CA GLU A 3 13.15 12.42 48.16
C GLU A 3 13.03 11.52 46.93
N GLN A 4 14.17 11.05 46.46
CA GLN A 4 14.27 9.99 45.46
C GLN A 4 13.82 8.67 46.09
N SER A 5 12.60 8.25 45.80
CA SER A 5 12.16 6.85 45.95
C SER A 5 12.96 5.98 44.97
N ARG A 6 14.15 5.55 45.40
CA ARG A 6 14.93 4.49 44.76
C ARG A 6 14.13 3.19 44.81
N LEU A 7 13.82 2.67 43.63
CA LEU A 7 13.39 1.29 43.42
C LEU A 7 14.28 0.34 44.24
N GLY A 8 13.70 -0.30 45.25
CA GLY A 8 14.33 -1.37 45.99
C GLY A 8 14.34 -2.64 45.15
N LEU A 9 15.33 -2.79 44.27
CA LEU A 9 15.65 -4.04 43.60
C LEU A 9 16.68 -4.80 44.44
N ARG A 10 16.44 -6.09 44.67
CA ARG A 10 17.31 -6.92 45.53
C ARG A 10 18.56 -7.33 44.75
N ALA A 11 19.68 -7.53 45.46
CA ALA A 11 21.00 -7.80 44.87
C ALA A 11 21.09 -9.02 43.92
N HIS A 12 20.10 -9.91 43.93
CA HIS A 12 19.99 -11.06 43.02
C HIS A 12 19.26 -10.77 41.70
N GLU A 13 18.53 -9.65 41.61
CA GLU A 13 17.80 -9.25 40.39
C GLU A 13 18.67 -8.44 39.42
N VAL A 14 19.89 -8.06 39.84
CA VAL A 14 20.84 -7.24 39.08
C VAL A 14 21.95 -8.05 38.41
N ALA A 15 22.04 -9.36 38.70
CA ALA A 15 23.13 -10.22 38.21
C ALA A 15 22.93 -10.68 36.75
N ASP A 16 21.70 -10.62 36.22
CA ASP A 16 21.37 -11.08 34.86
C ASP A 16 21.26 -9.96 33.82
N LEU A 17 21.45 -8.71 34.23
CA LEU A 17 21.55 -7.58 33.30
C LEU A 17 23.00 -7.48 32.84
N ASP A 18 23.38 -8.33 31.89
CA ASP A 18 24.63 -8.15 31.14
C ASP A 18 24.65 -6.72 30.58
N PRO A 19 25.54 -5.83 31.06
CA PRO A 19 25.56 -4.43 30.64
C PRO A 19 25.81 -4.28 29.13
N TYR A 20 26.37 -5.31 28.48
CA TYR A 20 26.52 -5.36 27.03
C TYR A 20 25.21 -5.64 26.30
N LYS A 21 24.27 -6.42 26.87
CA LYS A 21 22.94 -6.64 26.28
C LYS A 21 22.08 -5.38 26.36
N VAL A 22 22.09 -4.70 27.51
CA VAL A 22 21.31 -3.47 27.71
C VAL A 22 21.81 -2.36 26.78
N ARG A 23 23.14 -2.16 26.68
CA ARG A 23 23.71 -1.21 25.71
C ARG A 23 23.38 -1.54 24.26
N LYS A 24 23.33 -2.83 23.90
CA LYS A 24 23.01 -3.24 22.52
C LYS A 24 21.55 -2.97 22.16
N ILE A 25 20.65 -3.13 23.14
CA ILE A 25 19.21 -2.82 22.99
C ILE A 25 19.02 -1.31 22.91
N GLU A 26 19.68 -0.52 23.76
CA GLU A 26 19.65 0.96 23.68
C GLU A 26 20.20 1.48 22.36
N LEU A 27 21.35 0.94 21.88
CA LEU A 27 21.91 1.27 20.57
C LEU A 27 21.00 0.86 19.40
N GLN A 28 20.26 -0.25 19.53
CA GLN A 28 19.28 -0.67 18.52
C GLN A 28 18.04 0.22 18.53
N LEU A 29 17.55 0.63 19.70
CA LEU A 29 16.41 1.53 19.83
C LEU A 29 16.76 2.97 19.40
N GLU A 30 17.95 3.47 19.72
CA GLU A 30 18.46 4.74 19.18
C GLU A 30 18.68 4.67 17.67
N ALA A 31 19.19 3.54 17.14
CA ALA A 31 19.30 3.34 15.70
C ALA A 31 17.91 3.25 15.02
N GLU A 32 16.92 2.61 15.64
CA GLU A 32 15.55 2.56 15.15
C GLU A 32 14.85 3.93 15.22
N GLU A 33 15.10 4.74 16.26
CA GLU A 33 14.60 6.12 16.34
C GLU A 33 15.28 7.06 15.33
N LEU A 34 16.56 6.85 15.02
CA LEU A 34 17.27 7.60 13.98
C LEU A 34 16.81 7.22 12.56
N ILE A 35 16.43 5.96 12.33
CA ILE A 35 15.84 5.51 11.04
C ILE A 35 14.45 6.15 10.81
N VAL A 36 13.76 6.63 11.85
CA VAL A 36 12.43 7.27 11.75
C VAL A 36 12.52 8.78 11.51
N LYS A 37 13.71 9.41 11.60
CA LYS A 37 13.89 10.87 11.44
C LYS A 37 14.74 11.32 10.25
N GLU A 38 15.10 10.43 9.33
CA GLU A 38 15.56 10.89 8.02
C GLU A 38 14.34 11.30 7.19
N GLU A 39 14.12 12.61 7.06
CA GLU A 39 13.35 13.12 5.92
C GLU A 39 13.90 12.44 4.66
N PRO A 40 13.08 11.76 3.86
CA PRO A 40 13.58 11.02 2.72
C PRO A 40 14.31 12.01 1.80
N ARG A 41 15.62 11.79 1.63
CA ARG A 41 16.41 12.48 0.62
C ARG A 41 15.67 12.30 -0.72
N GLU A 42 15.43 13.39 -1.42
CA GLU A 42 14.85 13.34 -2.75
C GLU A 42 15.83 12.58 -3.67
N GLU A 43 15.63 11.27 -3.79
CA GLU A 43 16.32 10.45 -4.80
C GLU A 43 15.75 10.85 -6.16
N VAL A 44 16.40 11.85 -6.77
CA VAL A 44 16.13 12.32 -8.14
C VAL A 44 16.20 11.11 -9.08
N GLY A 45 15.06 10.74 -9.67
CA GLY A 45 14.94 9.65 -10.65
C GLY A 45 13.97 8.51 -10.27
N LYS A 46 13.52 8.43 -9.01
CA LYS A 46 12.46 7.48 -8.60
C LYS A 46 11.08 8.16 -8.58
N MET A 47 10.01 7.36 -8.63
CA MET A 47 8.61 7.82 -8.61
C MET A 47 8.20 8.39 -7.22
N TYR A 48 8.96 9.35 -6.68
CA TYR A 48 8.71 10.00 -5.40
C TYR A 48 8.22 11.44 -5.58
N PHE A 49 7.16 11.80 -4.86
CA PHE A 49 6.62 13.16 -4.90
C PHE A 49 7.62 14.15 -4.28
N THR A 50 7.66 15.38 -4.81
CA THR A 50 8.40 16.47 -4.17
C THR A 50 7.71 16.90 -2.88
N LYS A 51 8.41 17.66 -2.01
CA LYS A 51 7.80 18.20 -0.79
C LYS A 51 6.53 19.01 -1.07
N GLU A 52 6.54 19.85 -2.11
CA GLU A 52 5.41 20.67 -2.52
C GLU A 52 4.24 19.80 -3.00
N GLN A 53 4.53 18.76 -3.79
CA GLN A 53 3.50 17.83 -4.25
C GLN A 53 2.84 17.10 -3.08
N LYS A 54 3.61 16.63 -2.10
CA LYS A 54 3.07 15.96 -0.90
C LYS A 54 2.13 16.88 -0.13
N GLN A 55 2.56 18.11 0.14
CA GLN A 55 1.74 19.08 0.86
C GLN A 55 0.41 19.37 0.14
N GLN A 56 0.44 19.57 -1.18
CA GLN A 56 -0.76 19.84 -1.95
C GLN A 56 -1.70 18.62 -2.00
N LEU A 57 -1.15 17.41 -2.16
CA LEU A 57 -1.94 16.18 -2.14
C LEU A 57 -2.61 15.94 -0.78
N GLU A 58 -1.88 16.13 0.31
CA GLU A 58 -2.41 16.01 1.67
C GLU A 58 -3.49 17.06 1.96
N GLN A 59 -3.32 18.31 1.50
CA GLN A 59 -4.34 19.36 1.57
C GLN A 59 -5.62 18.99 0.80
N GLN A 60 -5.49 18.25 -0.29
CA GLN A 60 -6.62 17.71 -1.07
C GLN A 60 -7.22 16.43 -0.43
N GLY A 61 -6.67 15.96 0.70
CA GLY A 61 -7.17 14.79 1.43
C GLY A 61 -6.60 13.46 0.96
N PHE A 62 -5.59 13.46 0.08
CA PHE A 62 -4.90 12.23 -0.30
C PHE A 62 -4.03 11.70 0.84
N GLN A 63 -3.90 10.38 0.90
CA GLN A 63 -2.97 9.67 1.76
C GLN A 63 -1.83 9.09 0.93
N ILE A 64 -0.60 9.35 1.36
CA ILE A 64 0.62 8.97 0.62
C ILE A 64 1.24 7.73 1.26
N TYR A 65 1.57 6.77 0.41
CA TYR A 65 2.18 5.50 0.78
C TYR A 65 3.46 5.29 -0.04
N ARG A 66 4.49 4.78 0.62
CA ARG A 66 5.73 4.37 -0.03
C ARG A 66 5.69 2.87 -0.27
N LEU A 67 5.61 2.48 -1.54
CA LEU A 67 5.72 1.10 -1.98
C LEU A 67 7.19 0.72 -2.16
N SER A 68 7.51 -0.49 -1.72
CA SER A 68 8.88 -0.98 -1.53
C SER A 68 9.34 -1.91 -2.66
N GLY A 69 8.46 -2.21 -3.62
CA GLY A 69 8.76 -3.13 -4.72
C GLY A 69 8.89 -4.59 -4.30
N ILE A 70 8.12 -4.99 -3.29
CA ILE A 70 8.17 -6.34 -2.70
C ILE A 70 7.01 -7.22 -3.18
N THR A 71 7.21 -8.53 -3.08
CA THR A 71 6.20 -9.53 -3.40
C THR A 71 5.28 -9.81 -2.21
N SER A 72 4.13 -10.44 -2.47
CA SER A 72 3.23 -10.86 -1.38
C SER A 72 3.88 -11.85 -0.41
N ASN A 73 4.86 -12.65 -0.87
CA ASN A 73 5.59 -13.61 -0.03
C ASN A 73 6.54 -12.93 0.98
N GLU A 74 7.00 -11.72 0.67
CA GLU A 74 7.83 -10.91 1.57
C GLU A 74 6.96 -10.17 2.62
N MET A 75 5.65 -10.09 2.36
CA MET A 75 4.51 -9.68 3.19
C MET A 75 4.37 -10.40 4.56
N LYS A 76 5.08 -10.01 5.63
CA LYS A 76 4.86 -10.62 6.97
C LYS A 76 3.66 -10.02 7.70
N GLY A 77 2.84 -10.86 8.36
CA GLY A 77 1.80 -10.40 9.28
C GLY A 77 0.42 -10.13 8.66
N ILE A 78 0.26 -10.31 7.35
CA ILE A 78 -1.05 -10.36 6.69
C ILE A 78 -1.28 -11.74 6.12
N SER A 79 -2.51 -12.22 6.29
CA SER A 79 -2.96 -13.46 5.68
C SER A 79 -3.69 -13.17 4.37
N PHE A 80 -3.35 -13.91 3.33
CA PHE A 80 -3.98 -13.78 2.03
C PHE A 80 -5.01 -14.90 1.82
N LYS A 81 -6.24 -14.54 1.45
CA LYS A 81 -7.26 -15.51 1.04
C LYS A 81 -7.37 -15.52 -0.47
N TYR A 82 -7.16 -16.70 -1.03
CA TYR A 82 -7.07 -16.89 -2.46
C TYR A 82 -8.19 -17.82 -2.92
N ASN A 83 -9.05 -17.35 -3.83
CA ASN A 83 -10.07 -18.19 -4.46
C ASN A 83 -9.62 -18.52 -5.90
N PHE A 84 -8.73 -19.52 -6.08
CA PHE A 84 -8.15 -19.84 -7.40
C PHE A 84 -7.85 -21.33 -7.66
N LEU A 85 -7.65 -21.65 -8.95
CA LEU A 85 -6.82 -22.76 -9.43
C LEU A 85 -5.32 -22.47 -9.19
N ARG A 86 -4.54 -23.50 -8.83
CA ARG A 86 -3.18 -23.42 -8.29
C ARG A 86 -2.13 -22.66 -9.15
N SER A 87 -2.30 -22.61 -10.47
CA SER A 87 -1.32 -22.03 -11.41
C SER A 87 -1.32 -20.50 -11.47
N GLY A 88 -2.50 -19.87 -11.46
CA GLY A 88 -2.63 -18.39 -11.49
C GLY A 88 -2.14 -17.74 -10.19
N LEU A 89 -2.32 -18.43 -9.06
CA LEU A 89 -1.88 -17.96 -7.74
C LEU A 89 -0.35 -17.77 -7.65
N ARG A 90 0.43 -18.71 -8.18
CA ARG A 90 1.90 -18.62 -8.13
C ARG A 90 2.46 -17.42 -8.89
N LYS A 91 1.84 -17.05 -10.01
CA LYS A 91 2.25 -15.86 -10.79
C LYS A 91 1.99 -14.59 -9.98
N LEU A 92 0.80 -14.47 -9.40
CA LEU A 92 0.42 -13.30 -8.59
C LEU A 92 1.29 -13.15 -7.33
N MET A 93 1.60 -14.23 -6.63
CA MET A 93 2.41 -14.15 -5.40
C MET A 93 3.87 -13.73 -5.64
N ASN A 94 4.37 -13.88 -6.87
CA ASN A 94 5.73 -13.49 -7.25
C ASN A 94 5.78 -12.15 -8.00
N GLU A 95 4.62 -11.53 -8.25
CA GLU A 95 4.58 -10.19 -8.81
C GLU A 95 5.04 -9.19 -7.74
N LYS A 96 5.92 -8.27 -8.15
CA LYS A 96 6.38 -7.17 -7.30
C LYS A 96 5.44 -5.99 -7.46
N SER A 97 5.20 -5.29 -6.36
CA SER A 97 4.65 -3.93 -6.43
C SER A 97 5.64 -3.00 -7.14
N MET A 98 5.19 -1.80 -7.49
CA MET A 98 6.12 -0.73 -7.86
C MET A 98 6.98 -0.28 -6.67
N GLU A 99 8.15 0.26 -6.98
CA GLU A 99 8.96 0.99 -6.01
C GLU A 99 8.72 2.49 -6.21
N GLY A 100 8.26 3.19 -5.17
CA GLY A 100 7.95 4.62 -5.27
C GLY A 100 6.89 5.08 -4.28
N GLU A 101 6.40 6.30 -4.46
CA GLU A 101 5.25 6.82 -3.74
C GLU A 101 3.98 6.77 -4.58
N VAL A 102 2.90 6.36 -3.92
CA VAL A 102 1.55 6.39 -4.46
C VAL A 102 0.67 7.20 -3.52
N ALA A 103 -0.25 7.97 -4.08
CA ALA A 103 -1.27 8.68 -3.35
C ALA A 103 -2.64 8.10 -3.66
N ILE A 104 -3.47 7.94 -2.62
CA ILE A 104 -4.84 7.45 -2.72
C ILE A 104 -5.78 8.46 -2.07
N ASP A 105 -6.95 8.68 -2.66
CA ASP A 105 -8.04 9.42 -2.00
C ASP A 105 -8.91 8.40 -1.26
N PRO A 106 -8.87 8.31 0.08
CA PRO A 106 -9.66 7.35 0.83
C PRO A 106 -11.17 7.61 0.73
N ASN A 107 -11.61 8.83 0.42
CA ASN A 107 -13.02 9.17 0.27
C ASN A 107 -13.56 8.82 -1.12
N ASN A 108 -12.71 8.85 -2.15
CA ASN A 108 -13.07 8.54 -3.53
C ASN A 108 -12.17 7.46 -4.14
N PHE A 109 -11.80 6.45 -3.34
CA PHE A 109 -10.83 5.43 -3.76
C PHE A 109 -11.30 4.70 -5.02
N PHE A 110 -12.60 4.41 -5.13
CA PHE A 110 -13.21 3.83 -6.32
C PHE A 110 -13.85 4.90 -7.20
N TRP A 111 -13.48 4.89 -8.47
CA TRP A 111 -14.13 5.70 -9.50
C TRP A 111 -15.47 5.10 -9.88
N GLN A 112 -16.56 5.75 -9.45
CA GLN A 112 -17.92 5.22 -9.62
C GLN A 112 -18.33 5.11 -11.09
N GLU A 113 -17.82 5.99 -11.95
CA GLU A 113 -18.04 5.98 -13.39
C GLU A 113 -17.49 4.72 -14.09
N THR A 114 -16.62 3.97 -13.41
CA THR A 114 -16.08 2.70 -13.92
C THR A 114 -16.96 1.50 -13.57
N ALA A 115 -17.99 1.67 -12.74
CA ALA A 115 -18.96 0.61 -12.47
C ALA A 115 -19.73 0.23 -13.75
N TYR A 116 -20.14 -1.05 -13.86
CA TYR A 116 -20.85 -1.56 -15.04
C TYR A 116 -20.08 -1.42 -16.38
N LYS A 117 -18.75 -1.35 -16.33
CA LYS A 117 -17.88 -1.28 -17.51
C LYS A 117 -17.04 -2.54 -17.68
N LYS A 118 -16.77 -2.89 -18.94
CA LYS A 118 -15.82 -3.96 -19.30
C LYS A 118 -14.38 -3.52 -19.04
N TYR A 119 -13.46 -4.49 -19.04
CA TYR A 119 -12.05 -4.22 -18.79
C TYR A 119 -11.48 -3.12 -19.69
N LEU A 120 -11.71 -3.21 -21.01
CA LEU A 120 -11.18 -2.24 -21.98
C LEU A 120 -11.78 -0.84 -21.81
N GLU A 121 -13.08 -0.74 -21.57
CA GLU A 121 -13.75 0.54 -21.30
C GLU A 121 -13.21 1.19 -20.03
N GLN A 122 -12.96 0.40 -18.98
CA GLN A 122 -12.32 0.91 -17.76
C GLN A 122 -10.87 1.37 -18.02
N ALA A 123 -10.13 0.64 -18.85
CA ALA A 123 -8.78 1.02 -19.27
C ALA A 123 -8.78 2.41 -19.94
N GLU A 124 -9.71 2.63 -20.88
CA GLU A 124 -9.87 3.91 -21.58
C GLU A 124 -10.20 5.05 -20.63
N ILE A 125 -11.02 4.81 -19.61
CA ILE A 125 -11.32 5.81 -18.57
C ILE A 125 -10.04 6.19 -17.81
N VAL A 126 -9.22 5.24 -17.38
CA VAL A 126 -7.95 5.54 -16.70
C VAL A 126 -7.01 6.32 -17.63
N LEU A 127 -6.87 5.87 -18.87
CA LEU A 127 -5.97 6.50 -19.85
C LEU A 127 -6.39 7.94 -20.17
N SER A 128 -7.70 8.20 -20.28
CA SER A 128 -8.25 9.53 -20.56
C SER A 128 -8.27 10.46 -19.34
N ASN A 129 -8.18 9.91 -18.12
CA ASN A 129 -8.15 10.67 -16.88
C ASN A 129 -6.74 10.85 -16.30
N LYS A 130 -5.68 10.46 -17.02
CA LYS A 130 -4.28 10.62 -16.56
C LYS A 130 -3.97 12.01 -15.99
N ASN A 131 -4.64 13.06 -16.48
CA ASN A 131 -4.36 14.46 -16.12
C ASN A 131 -5.52 15.15 -15.35
N LYS A 132 -6.61 14.44 -14.99
CA LYS A 132 -7.88 15.08 -14.58
C LYS A 132 -8.05 15.32 -13.08
N ARG A 133 -7.26 14.68 -12.22
CA ARG A 133 -7.25 14.92 -10.77
C ARG A 133 -5.80 14.72 -10.26
N GLY A 134 -5.26 15.70 -9.57
CA GLY A 134 -3.91 15.63 -9.04
C GLY A 134 -3.20 16.97 -9.06
N VAL A 135 -1.98 16.95 -8.54
CA VAL A 135 -1.04 18.07 -8.57
C VAL A 135 -0.28 18.03 -9.90
N GLU A 136 0.22 19.18 -10.36
CA GLU A 136 1.10 19.24 -11.53
C GLU A 136 2.27 18.26 -11.40
N GLY A 137 2.59 17.56 -12.49
CA GLY A 137 3.61 16.50 -12.49
C GLY A 137 3.17 15.21 -11.80
N THR A 138 1.87 14.93 -11.74
CA THR A 138 1.31 13.65 -11.27
C THR A 138 0.35 13.06 -12.29
N ARG A 139 0.17 11.74 -12.26
CA ARG A 139 -0.80 11.04 -13.10
C ARG A 139 -1.41 9.84 -12.41
N PHE A 140 -2.63 9.49 -12.83
CA PHE A 140 -3.21 8.21 -12.43
C PHE A 140 -2.66 7.05 -13.22
N ILE A 141 -2.56 5.94 -12.51
CA ILE A 141 -2.28 4.62 -13.07
C ILE A 141 -3.31 3.61 -12.60
N TRP A 142 -3.42 2.56 -13.40
CA TRP A 142 -4.12 1.36 -13.01
C TRP A 142 -3.11 0.39 -12.35
N GLY A 143 -3.17 0.27 -11.03
CA GLY A 143 -2.27 -0.59 -10.27
C GLY A 143 -2.44 -2.08 -10.62
N ASN A 144 -1.35 -2.84 -10.45
CA ASN A 144 -1.36 -4.29 -10.54
C ASN A 144 -1.81 -4.91 -9.20
N VAL A 145 -1.84 -6.24 -9.10
CA VAL A 145 -2.26 -6.93 -7.88
C VAL A 145 -1.33 -6.63 -6.71
N ALA A 146 -0.02 -6.69 -6.93
CA ALA A 146 0.99 -6.51 -5.90
C ALA A 146 0.97 -5.10 -5.29
N ASP A 147 0.67 -4.07 -6.08
CA ASP A 147 0.52 -2.69 -5.62
C ASP A 147 -0.58 -2.59 -4.56
N TYR A 148 -1.77 -3.14 -4.85
CA TYR A 148 -2.88 -3.12 -3.89
C TYR A 148 -2.60 -4.01 -2.68
N VAL A 149 -1.89 -5.12 -2.84
CA VAL A 149 -1.47 -5.98 -1.72
C VAL A 149 -0.60 -5.19 -0.75
N GLU A 150 0.45 -4.54 -1.25
CA GLU A 150 1.34 -3.75 -0.40
C GLU A 150 0.64 -2.53 0.20
N LEU A 151 -0.20 -1.83 -0.57
CA LEU A 151 -1.02 -0.73 -0.05
C LEU A 151 -1.89 -1.18 1.13
N SER A 152 -2.53 -2.33 1.00
CA SER A 152 -3.33 -2.93 2.06
C SER A 152 -2.50 -3.22 3.31
N TYR A 153 -1.29 -3.72 3.10
CA TYR A 153 -0.33 -4.01 4.16
C TYR A 153 0.10 -2.76 4.92
N LEU A 154 0.51 -1.72 4.18
CA LEU A 154 0.92 -0.46 4.77
C LEU A 154 -0.24 0.26 5.48
N TYR A 155 -1.45 0.21 4.90
CA TYR A 155 -2.63 0.77 5.52
C TYR A 155 -2.93 0.09 6.85
N PHE A 156 -2.93 -1.25 6.90
CA PHE A 156 -3.17 -2.02 8.12
C PHE A 156 -2.12 -1.75 9.20
N ARG A 157 -0.85 -1.56 8.84
CA ARG A 157 0.18 -1.20 9.82
C ARG A 157 -0.01 0.18 10.42
N ARG A 158 -0.60 1.12 9.66
CA ARG A 158 -0.84 2.50 10.10
C ARG A 158 -2.18 2.67 10.81
N ASN A 159 -3.17 1.82 10.53
CA ASN A 159 -4.55 1.97 11.00
C ASN A 159 -5.04 0.70 11.69
N THR A 160 -5.76 0.85 12.79
CA THR A 160 -6.36 -0.28 13.51
C THR A 160 -7.52 -0.95 12.76
N LYS A 161 -8.08 -0.28 11.75
CA LYS A 161 -9.14 -0.82 10.90
C LYS A 161 -8.57 -1.41 9.61
N PRO A 162 -9.13 -2.52 9.11
CA PRO A 162 -8.74 -3.06 7.81
C PRO A 162 -9.02 -2.04 6.70
N PHE A 163 -8.11 -1.92 5.74
CA PHE A 163 -8.24 -1.02 4.58
C PHE A 163 -9.59 -1.19 3.87
N GLY A 164 -10.10 -2.42 3.82
CA GLY A 164 -11.42 -2.78 3.30
C GLY A 164 -12.63 -2.16 4.00
N SER A 165 -12.50 -1.69 5.24
CA SER A 165 -13.60 -1.02 5.94
C SER A 165 -13.99 0.33 5.33
N LEU A 166 -13.10 0.93 4.53
CA LEU A 166 -13.41 2.10 3.70
C LEU A 166 -14.27 1.74 2.48
N PHE A 167 -14.35 0.47 2.12
CA PHE A 167 -14.78 0.01 0.81
C PHE A 167 -15.98 -0.91 0.98
N LYS A 168 -17.18 -0.36 0.76
CA LYS A 168 -18.51 -0.98 1.00
C LYS A 168 -18.78 -2.22 0.11
N SER A 169 -17.98 -3.28 0.24
CA SER A 169 -18.00 -4.51 -0.57
C SER A 169 -17.52 -4.38 -2.02
N ASP A 170 -16.91 -3.25 -2.38
CA ASP A 170 -16.34 -3.03 -3.72
C ASP A 170 -15.05 -3.85 -3.95
N TRP A 171 -14.81 -4.18 -5.23
CA TRP A 171 -13.62 -4.87 -5.72
C TRP A 171 -12.87 -3.96 -6.68
N ALA A 172 -11.58 -3.78 -6.44
CA ALA A 172 -10.67 -3.11 -7.36
C ALA A 172 -10.23 -4.11 -8.43
N ARG A 173 -10.55 -3.81 -9.69
CA ARG A 173 -9.94 -4.53 -10.81
C ARG A 173 -8.50 -4.06 -10.98
N THR A 174 -7.60 -4.95 -11.38
CA THR A 174 -6.16 -4.67 -11.55
C THR A 174 -5.77 -4.62 -13.02
N SER A 175 -4.63 -4.02 -13.36
CA SER A 175 -4.18 -3.83 -14.74
C SER A 175 -3.53 -5.06 -15.40
N GLY A 176 -3.36 -6.15 -14.65
CA GLY A 176 -2.64 -7.34 -15.11
C GLY A 176 -3.56 -8.42 -15.69
N PRO A 177 -3.25 -8.99 -16.87
CA PRO A 177 -4.03 -10.10 -17.42
C PRO A 177 -3.84 -11.36 -16.57
N GLY A 178 -4.96 -11.89 -16.10
CA GLY A 178 -5.08 -13.25 -15.59
C GLY A 178 -5.08 -14.28 -16.72
N PRO A 179 -5.09 -15.58 -16.39
CA PRO A 179 -5.22 -16.64 -17.39
C PRO A 179 -6.58 -16.56 -18.10
N ASN A 180 -6.65 -16.97 -19.38
CA ASN A 180 -7.90 -17.16 -20.12
C ASN A 180 -8.85 -15.95 -20.14
N LEU A 181 -8.37 -14.76 -20.57
CA LEU A 181 -9.17 -13.53 -20.67
C LEU A 181 -9.81 -13.07 -19.36
N SER A 182 -9.23 -13.47 -18.22
CA SER A 182 -9.64 -12.98 -16.91
C SER A 182 -8.68 -11.91 -16.40
N VAL A 183 -9.10 -11.19 -15.37
CA VAL A 183 -8.33 -10.17 -14.67
C VAL A 183 -8.44 -10.42 -13.16
N ALA A 184 -7.34 -10.20 -12.44
CA ALA A 184 -7.38 -10.29 -11.00
C ALA A 184 -8.14 -9.09 -10.43
N ILE A 185 -9.03 -9.35 -9.49
CA ILE A 185 -9.68 -8.31 -8.70
C ILE A 185 -9.43 -8.54 -7.22
N VAL A 186 -9.29 -7.44 -6.48
CA VAL A 186 -8.89 -7.43 -5.07
C VAL A 186 -9.93 -6.73 -4.21
N THR A 187 -10.21 -7.30 -3.05
CA THR A 187 -10.93 -6.65 -1.96
C THR A 187 -10.28 -7.04 -0.65
N ILE A 188 -10.57 -6.31 0.42
CA ILE A 188 -9.97 -6.55 1.73
C ILE A 188 -11.10 -6.70 2.73
N LYS A 189 -11.00 -7.71 3.58
CA LYS A 189 -12.01 -8.00 4.61
C LYS A 189 -11.30 -8.47 5.87
N ASP A 190 -11.55 -7.80 6.99
CA ASP A 190 -11.19 -8.29 8.33
C ASP A 190 -9.73 -8.76 8.46
N ASN A 191 -8.78 -8.01 7.87
CA ASN A 191 -7.33 -8.26 7.81
C ASN A 191 -6.84 -9.32 6.81
N PHE A 192 -7.74 -9.81 5.96
CA PHE A 192 -7.39 -10.65 4.82
C PHE A 192 -7.53 -9.86 3.53
N VAL A 193 -6.54 -9.98 2.65
CA VAL A 193 -6.72 -9.57 1.26
C VAL A 193 -7.30 -10.75 0.49
N GLN A 194 -8.45 -10.53 -0.14
CA GLN A 194 -9.13 -11.53 -0.94
C GLN A 194 -8.96 -11.22 -2.43
N PHE A 195 -8.61 -12.26 -3.18
CA PHE A 195 -8.48 -12.17 -4.64
C PHE A 195 -9.34 -13.20 -5.34
N LYS A 196 -9.82 -12.81 -6.53
CA LYS A 196 -10.42 -13.73 -7.50
C LYS A 196 -10.07 -13.27 -8.92
N PHE A 197 -10.14 -14.20 -9.87
CA PHE A 197 -10.12 -13.87 -11.28
C PHE A 197 -11.57 -13.67 -11.75
N GLU A 198 -11.78 -12.64 -12.55
CA GLU A 198 -13.06 -12.34 -13.17
C GLU A 198 -12.85 -12.21 -14.68
N ASP A 199 -13.82 -12.64 -15.48
CA ASP A 199 -13.79 -12.44 -16.92
C ASP A 199 -13.66 -10.94 -17.26
N THR A 200 -12.82 -10.60 -18.24
CA THR A 200 -12.63 -9.23 -18.73
C THR A 200 -13.91 -8.64 -19.34
N ASP A 201 -14.82 -9.48 -19.84
CA ASP A 201 -16.13 -9.09 -20.34
C ASP A 201 -17.19 -8.92 -19.24
N LYS A 202 -16.89 -9.33 -18.00
CA LYS A 202 -17.83 -9.19 -16.88
C LYS A 202 -18.05 -7.71 -16.55
N MET A 203 -19.32 -7.33 -16.54
CA MET A 203 -19.81 -6.05 -16.01
C MET A 203 -20.47 -6.30 -14.65
N SER A 204 -20.17 -5.45 -13.67
CA SER A 204 -20.73 -5.52 -12.32
C SER A 204 -20.67 -4.15 -11.66
N GLU A 205 -21.63 -3.86 -10.80
CA GLU A 205 -21.65 -2.62 -10.01
C GLU A 205 -20.54 -2.56 -8.97
N ASN A 206 -20.14 -3.73 -8.46
CA ASN A 206 -19.17 -3.88 -7.38
C ASN A 206 -17.74 -4.04 -7.91
N ILE A 207 -17.52 -4.00 -9.24
CA ILE A 207 -16.19 -4.10 -9.85
C ILE A 207 -15.87 -2.76 -10.49
N LYS A 208 -14.93 -2.06 -9.89
CA LYS A 208 -14.54 -0.69 -10.24
C LYS A 208 -13.02 -0.59 -10.35
N ILE A 209 -12.56 0.55 -10.84
CA ILE A 209 -11.15 0.94 -10.77
C ILE A 209 -10.92 1.70 -9.49
N ALA A 210 -9.81 1.37 -8.82
CA ALA A 210 -9.27 2.15 -7.73
C ALA A 210 -7.90 2.69 -8.12
N PRO A 211 -7.83 3.81 -8.85
CA PRO A 211 -6.57 4.22 -9.45
C PRO A 211 -5.61 4.77 -8.41
N LEU A 212 -4.32 4.59 -8.68
CA LEU A 212 -3.25 5.10 -7.84
C LEU A 212 -2.70 6.36 -8.51
N LEU A 213 -2.52 7.43 -7.74
CA LEU A 213 -1.85 8.62 -8.24
C LEU A 213 -0.35 8.46 -7.99
N ILE A 214 0.48 8.69 -9.01
CA ILE A 214 1.94 8.64 -8.93
C ILE A 214 2.55 9.93 -9.47
N LYS A 215 3.81 10.16 -9.16
CA LYS A 215 4.60 11.18 -9.86
C LYS A 215 4.68 10.83 -11.34
N ASP A 216 4.42 11.82 -12.18
CA ASP A 216 4.65 11.66 -13.60
C ASP A 216 6.15 11.80 -13.88
N VAL A 217 6.74 10.72 -14.38
CA VAL A 217 8.12 10.71 -14.83
C VAL A 217 8.03 10.83 -16.33
N GLN A 218 8.38 12.01 -16.87
CA GLN A 218 8.59 12.14 -18.31
C GLN A 218 9.73 11.19 -18.67
N ILE A 219 9.40 10.16 -19.45
CA ILE A 219 10.38 9.34 -20.12
C ILE A 219 10.62 10.05 -21.44
N ASP A 220 11.74 10.80 -21.50
CA ASP A 220 12.25 11.36 -22.76
C ASP A 220 12.62 10.25 -23.75
#